data_AF-A0A1Z9LUP7-F1
#
_entry.id   AF-A0A1Z9LUP7-F1
#
_cell.length_a   1.000
_cell.length_b   1.000
_cell.length_c   1.000
_cell.angle_alpha   90.00
_cell.angle_beta   90.00
_cell.angle_gamma   90.00
#
_symmetry.space_group_name_H-M   'P 1'
#
loop_
_entity.id
_entity.type
_entity.pdbx_description
1 polymer ?
#
loop_
_entity_poly.entity_id
_entity_poly.type
_entity_poly.pdbx_seq_one_letter_code
_entity_poly.pdbx_strand_id
1 'polypeptide(L)' 'MSELSKIHIMLRKKNKYGRDLYYVVNKDDCWLPVIYGQEALTKHNIDYLKMTDRFTFELEREEI' A
#
# COMPACT_ATOMS: atom_id res chain seq x y z
N MET A 1 23.35 13.42 5.20
CA MET A 1 22.50 12.23 4.95
C MET A 1 21.48 12.66 3.91
N SER A 2 21.53 12.14 2.69
CA SER A 2 20.56 12.50 1.66
C SER A 2 19.18 12.10 2.16
N GLU A 3 18.18 12.98 2.07
CA GLU A 3 16.79 12.57 2.16
C GLU A 3 16.55 11.53 1.06
N LEU A 4 16.59 10.24 1.39
CA LEU A 4 16.15 9.20 0.48
C LEU A 4 14.67 9.48 0.26
N SER A 5 14.32 9.91 -0.96
CA SER A 5 12.93 10.18 -1.33
C SER A 5 12.10 8.95 -0.99
N LYS A 6 11.21 9.07 0.02
CA LYS A 6 10.34 7.98 0.41
C LYS A 6 9.39 7.66 -0.75
N ILE A 7 9.13 6.38 -0.95
CA ILE A 7 8.14 5.90 -1.91
C ILE A 7 6.77 6.09 -1.27
N HIS A 8 5.96 6.97 -1.84
CA HIS A 8 4.61 7.22 -1.37
C HIS A 8 3.60 6.44 -2.21
N ILE A 9 2.78 5.63 -1.55
CA ILE A 9 1.79 4.76 -2.21
C ILE A 9 0.39 5.13 -1.70
N MET A 10 -0.52 5.44 -2.62
CA MET A 10 -1.93 5.65 -2.31
C MET A 10 -2.70 4.33 -2.39
N LEU A 11 -3.50 4.05 -1.37
CA LEU A 11 -4.22 2.79 -1.20
C LEU A 11 -5.71 3.01 -1.04
N ARG A 12 -6.51 2.19 -1.71
CA ARG A 12 -7.94 2.01 -1.42
C ARG A 12 -8.10 0.82 -0.49
N LYS A 13 -8.66 1.06 0.69
CA LYS A 13 -9.00 0.00 1.65
C LYS A 13 -10.34 -0.63 1.26
N LYS A 14 -10.43 -1.95 1.23
CA LYS A 14 -11.70 -2.69 1.14
C LYS A 14 -11.73 -3.80 2.17
N ASN A 15 -12.85 -3.96 2.86
CA ASN A 15 -13.07 -5.14 3.70
C ASN A 15 -13.70 -6.26 2.87
N LYS A 16 -13.07 -7.43 2.82
CA LYS A 16 -13.59 -8.61 2.11
C LYS A 16 -13.48 -9.82 3.04
N TYR A 17 -14.60 -10.48 3.32
CA TYR A 17 -14.68 -11.64 4.22
C TYR A 17 -14.05 -11.40 5.60
N GLY A 18 -14.25 -10.21 6.18
CA GLY A 18 -13.71 -9.84 7.49
C GLY A 18 -12.21 -9.51 7.48
N ARG A 19 -11.59 -9.38 6.31
CA ARG A 19 -10.18 -9.00 6.16
C ARG A 19 -10.07 -7.67 5.43
N ASP A 20 -9.18 -6.82 5.93
CA ASP A 20 -8.81 -5.58 5.26
C ASP A 20 -7.79 -5.87 4.16
N LEU A 21 -8.16 -5.52 2.92
CA LEU A 21 -7.33 -5.58 1.73
C LEU A 21 -7.04 -4.16 1.26
N TYR A 22 -5.81 -3.92 0.84
CA TYR A 22 -5.32 -2.61 0.41
C TYR A 22 -4.90 -2.68 -1.05
N TYR A 23 -5.69 -2.05 -1.91
CA TYR A 23 -5.45 -2.00 -3.34
C TYR A 23 -4.69 -0.71 -3.68
N VAL A 24 -3.64 -0.80 -4.48
CA VAL A 24 -2.97 0.41 -4.99
C VAL A 24 -3.91 1.18 -5.91
N VAL A 25 -3.97 2.49 -5.73
CA VAL A 25 -4.83 3.39 -6.52
C VAL A 25 -4.13 3.77 -7.82
N ASN A 26 -2.85 4.12 -7.73
CA ASN A 26 -2.07 4.49 -8.90
C ASN A 26 -1.64 3.23 -9.68
N LYS A 27 -1.83 3.26 -10.99
CA LYS A 27 -1.42 2.19 -11.90
C LYS A 27 0.10 2.02 -11.91
N ASP A 28 0.86 3.09 -11.73
CA ASP A 28 2.32 3.03 -11.71
C ASP A 28 2.86 2.29 -10.48
N ASP A 29 2.02 2.08 -9.44
CA ASP A 29 2.37 1.35 -8.22
C ASP A 29 1.88 -0.11 -8.22
N CYS A 30 1.29 -0.58 -9.33
CA CYS A 30 0.76 -1.95 -9.45
C CYS A 30 1.82 -3.05 -9.32
N TRP A 31 3.10 -2.69 -9.46
CA TRP A 31 4.22 -3.60 -9.23
C TRP A 31 4.32 -4.08 -7.77
N LEU A 32 3.86 -3.27 -6.80
CA LEU A 32 4.09 -3.58 -5.39
C LEU A 32 3.32 -4.82 -4.91
N PRO A 33 1.99 -4.96 -5.16
CA PRO A 33 1.28 -6.22 -4.90
C PRO A 33 1.83 -7.42 -5.69
N VAL A 34 2.28 -7.19 -6.93
CA VAL A 34 2.82 -8.23 -7.82
C VAL A 34 4.09 -8.88 -7.25
N ILE A 35 4.94 -8.14 -6.53
CA ILE A 35 6.12 -8.70 -5.83
C ILE A 35 5.72 -9.78 -4.81
N TYR A 36 4.54 -9.64 -4.20
CA TYR A 36 4.00 -10.62 -3.25
C TYR A 36 3.17 -11.71 -3.92
N GLY A 37 3.01 -11.69 -5.24
CA GLY A 37 2.12 -12.58 -5.98
C GLY A 37 0.64 -12.40 -5.60
N GLN A 38 0.24 -11.19 -5.21
CA GLN A 38 -1.09 -10.87 -4.69
C GLN A 38 -1.76 -9.75 -5.50
N GLU A 39 -3.09 -9.78 -5.56
CA GLU A 39 -3.88 -8.70 -6.17
C GLU A 39 -4.00 -7.46 -5.26
N ALA A 40 -3.83 -7.64 -3.94
CA ALA A 40 -3.93 -6.59 -2.94
C ALA A 40 -2.94 -6.84 -1.81
N LEU A 41 -2.47 -5.77 -1.18
CA LEU A 41 -1.63 -5.87 0.01
C LEU A 41 -2.50 -6.19 1.22
N THR A 42 -1.97 -6.98 2.13
CA THR A 42 -2.56 -7.21 3.45
C THR A 42 -2.02 -6.21 4.47
N LYS A 43 -2.68 -6.09 5.62
CA LYS A 43 -2.16 -5.29 6.74
C LYS A 43 -0.71 -5.68 7.10
N HIS A 44 -0.39 -6.97 7.06
CA HIS A 44 0.96 -7.45 7.34
C HIS A 44 1.99 -6.92 6.33
N ASN A 45 1.66 -6.88 5.03
CA ASN A 45 2.56 -6.29 4.01
C ASN A 45 2.78 -4.80 4.26
N ILE A 46 1.70 -4.05 4.58
CA ILE A 46 1.78 -2.61 4.86
C ILE A 46 2.66 -2.34 6.07
N ASP A 47 2.45 -3.08 7.16
CA ASP A 47 3.23 -2.93 8.39
C ASP A 47 4.72 -3.21 8.13
N TYR A 48 5.02 -4.31 7.42
CA TYR A 48 6.40 -4.65 7.05
C TYR A 48 7.05 -3.56 6.19
N LEU A 49 6.37 -3.04 5.17
CA LEU A 49 6.89 -2.01 4.28
C LEU A 49 7.14 -0.69 5.02
N LYS A 50 6.26 -0.30 5.96
CA LYS A 50 6.48 0.87 6.82
C LYS A 50 7.73 0.72 7.69
N MET A 51 8.04 -0.48 8.19
CA MET A 51 9.23 -0.73 9.01
C MET A 51 10.54 -0.54 8.23
N THR A 52 10.51 -0.59 6.90
CA THR A 52 11.72 -0.34 6.08
C THR A 52 12.11 1.14 6.02
N ASP A 53 11.27 2.05 6.55
CA ASP A 53 11.37 3.52 6.45
C ASP A 53 11.48 4.08 5.01
N ARG A 54 11.33 3.21 3.99
CA ARG A 54 11.32 3.63 2.58
C ARG A 54 9.93 3.90 2.04
N PHE A 55 8.89 3.36 2.68
CA PHE A 55 7.51 3.46 2.19
C PHE A 55 6.64 4.28 3.12
N THR A 56 5.83 5.15 2.52
CA THR A 56 4.72 5.83 3.19
C THR A 56 3.43 5.46 2.47
N PHE A 57 2.33 5.43 3.22
CA PHE A 57 1.04 5.01 2.71
C PHE A 57 -0.04 6.00 3.11
N GLU A 58 -0.89 6.37 2.17
CA GLU A 58 -2.09 7.17 2.39
C GLU A 58 -3.31 6.39 1.91
N LEU A 59 -4.42 6.53 2.64
CA LEU A 59 -5.70 5.96 2.21
C LEU A 59 -6.42 6.97 1.34
N GLU A 60 -6.89 6.53 0.17
CA GLU A 60 -7.82 7.30 -0.64
C GLU A 60 -9.05 7.64 0.19
N ARG A 61 -9.43 8.92 0.18
CA ARG A 61 -10.66 9.38 0.85
C ARG A 61 -11.86 8.85 0.07
N GLU A 62 -12.79 8.19 0.76
CA GLU A 62 -14.10 7.91 0.17
C GLU A 62 -14.82 9.26 -0.01
N GLU A 63 -15.20 9.62 -1.23
CA GLU A 63 -16.09 10.75 -1.47
C GLU A 63 -17.46 10.41 -0.87
N ILE A 64 -17.89 11.21 0.12
CA ILE A 64 -19.21 11.15 0.78
C ILE A 64 -20.20 11.98 -0.03
#